data_AF-A0A7C1D4F0-F1
#
_entry.id   AF-A0A7C1D4F0-F1
#
_cell.length_a   1.000
_cell.length_b   1.000
_cell.length_c   1.000
_cell.angle_alpha   90.00
_cell.angle_beta   90.00
_cell.angle_gamma   90.00
#
_symmetry.space_group_name_H-M   'P 1'
#
loop_
_entity.id
_entity.type
_entity.pdbx_description
1 polymer ?
#
loop_
_entity_poly.entity_id
_entity_poly.type
_entity_poly.pdbx_seq_one_letter_code
_entity_poly.pdbx_strand_id
1 'polypeptide(L)'
;MQAYAAKLINLIESKAESIAKQWAADVVKHNRTPSYHSLPKEMVIEQGIKFYRLFRQMSLAEVPYNEAKNFSWKYAEEFYEQKIPLHEALYALILMRRHLWLYAEFQGIFVTALEKQQAVESLNRTILMFDYVSYQVTEKYQELTAESVNRKLGIVKAFLMGKLIGGTKNIHKTIMMLLLLAAAIILTYYNHVIQETEVTFTHLFYIPIILASIWWGKKGILVSVFLAALILISHALFLKGIPFTADIVRAVMFVAIGSVLGWLMESVKKMEEVYEIFT
;
A
#
# COMPACT_ATOMS: atom_id res chain seq x y z
N MET A 1 22.34 36.17 -15.25
CA MET A 1 21.75 35.77 -13.95
C MET A 1 22.84 35.74 -12.90
N GLN A 2 22.52 36.16 -11.68
CA GLN A 2 23.43 36.63 -10.63
C GLN A 2 24.50 35.63 -10.16
N ALA A 3 25.73 36.14 -9.97
CA ALA A 3 26.96 35.41 -9.65
C ALA A 3 27.05 34.79 -8.23
N TYR A 4 25.94 34.70 -7.48
CA TYR A 4 25.97 34.41 -6.04
C TYR A 4 26.00 32.92 -5.69
N ALA A 5 25.38 32.06 -6.50
CA ALA A 5 25.45 30.60 -6.33
C ALA A 5 26.75 29.96 -6.88
N ALA A 6 27.59 30.73 -7.57
CA ALA A 6 28.76 30.22 -8.28
C ALA A 6 29.75 29.50 -7.35
N LYS A 7 29.94 29.99 -6.12
CA LYS A 7 30.88 29.37 -5.18
C LYS A 7 30.47 27.96 -4.75
N LEU A 8 29.19 27.77 -4.39
CA LEU A 8 28.67 26.46 -4.00
C LEU A 8 28.63 25.50 -5.20
N ILE A 9 28.27 26.02 -6.39
CA ILE A 9 28.27 25.23 -7.62
C ILE A 9 29.69 24.78 -7.98
N ASN A 10 30.69 25.67 -7.93
CA ASN A 10 32.09 25.34 -8.21
C ASN A 10 32.67 24.35 -7.18
N LEU A 11 32.26 24.46 -5.92
CA LEU A 11 32.60 23.48 -4.89
C LEU A 11 32.06 22.10 -5.27
N ILE A 12 30.79 22.03 -5.66
CA ILE A 12 30.16 20.77 -6.06
C ILE A 12 30.86 20.19 -7.30
N GLU A 13 31.15 21.01 -8.31
CA GLU A 13 31.88 20.58 -9.51
C GLU A 13 33.22 19.92 -9.19
N SER A 14 33.97 20.48 -8.24
CA SER A 14 35.32 20.00 -7.92
C SER A 14 35.37 18.96 -6.81
N LYS A 15 34.37 18.89 -5.93
CA LYS A 15 34.40 18.08 -4.70
C LYS A 15 33.22 17.13 -4.51
N ALA A 16 32.30 17.00 -5.48
CA ALA A 16 31.14 16.10 -5.38
C ALA A 16 31.48 14.70 -4.89
N GLU A 17 32.55 14.08 -5.39
CA GLU A 17 32.97 12.75 -4.96
C GLU A 17 33.42 12.71 -3.49
N SER A 18 34.14 13.73 -3.03
CA SER A 18 34.60 13.81 -1.64
C SER A 18 33.41 13.99 -0.68
N ILE A 19 32.47 14.86 -1.04
CA ILE A 19 31.25 15.09 -0.26
C ILE A 19 30.40 13.81 -0.23
N ALA A 20 30.23 13.15 -1.37
CA ALA A 20 29.47 11.90 -1.48
C ALA A 20 30.10 10.76 -0.65
N LYS A 21 31.43 10.66 -0.60
CA LYS A 21 32.13 9.67 0.24
C LYS A 21 31.88 9.92 1.74
N GLN A 22 31.88 11.17 2.18
CA GLN A 22 31.59 11.52 3.58
C GLN A 22 30.14 11.23 3.94
N TRP A 23 29.20 11.64 3.08
CA TRP A 23 27.78 11.34 3.24
C TRP A 23 27.50 9.84 3.26
N ALA A 24 28.08 9.07 2.33
CA ALA A 24 27.88 7.63 2.26
C ALA A 24 28.43 6.91 3.50
N ALA A 25 29.56 7.38 4.05
CA ALA A 25 30.13 6.80 5.28
C ALA A 25 29.23 7.00 6.51
N ASP A 26 28.39 8.05 6.52
CA ASP A 26 27.43 8.35 7.57
C ASP A 26 26.12 7.59 7.37
N VAL A 27 25.50 7.67 6.19
CA VAL A 27 24.22 7.01 5.88
C VAL A 27 24.24 5.51 6.13
N VAL A 28 25.33 4.81 5.79
CA VAL A 28 25.44 3.35 5.96
C VAL A 28 25.61 2.91 7.42
N LYS A 29 25.73 3.84 8.37
CA LYS A 29 25.85 3.55 9.82
C LYS A 29 24.79 4.27 10.65
N HIS A 30 24.06 5.21 10.06
CA HIS A 30 23.13 6.06 10.79
C HIS A 30 21.91 5.26 11.25
N ASN A 31 21.46 5.49 12.49
CA ASN A 31 20.38 4.72 13.13
C ASN A 31 18.99 4.90 12.48
N ARG A 32 18.78 6.05 11.83
CA ARG A 32 17.57 6.37 11.03
C ARG A 32 17.61 5.85 9.58
N THR A 33 18.66 5.14 9.17
CA THR A 33 18.80 4.54 7.83
C THR A 33 19.28 3.09 7.89
N PRO A 34 18.61 2.20 8.66
CA PRO A 34 19.04 0.81 8.82
C PRO A 34 19.08 0.01 7.51
N SER A 35 18.19 0.28 6.55
CA SER A 35 18.16 -0.40 5.24
C SER A 35 19.39 -0.09 4.39
N TYR A 36 20.08 1.02 4.65
CA TYR A 36 21.32 1.37 3.95
C TYR A 36 22.53 0.58 4.43
N HIS A 37 22.47 -0.05 5.60
CA HIS A 37 23.62 -0.76 6.19
C HIS A 37 24.02 -1.99 5.36
N SER A 38 23.06 -2.57 4.63
CA SER A 38 23.28 -3.72 3.75
C SER A 38 23.66 -3.35 2.31
N LEU A 39 23.65 -2.07 1.95
CA LEU A 39 23.92 -1.65 0.57
C LEU A 39 25.42 -1.62 0.27
N PRO A 40 25.84 -1.97 -0.97
CA PRO A 40 27.22 -1.77 -1.39
C PRO A 40 27.63 -0.31 -1.27
N LYS A 41 28.76 -0.04 -0.61
CA LYS A 41 29.21 1.33 -0.33
C LYS A 41 29.43 2.14 -1.61
N GLU A 42 29.95 1.50 -2.65
CA GLU A 42 30.22 2.08 -3.97
C GLU A 42 28.92 2.56 -4.63
N MET A 43 27.86 1.75 -4.52
CA MET A 43 26.53 2.09 -5.02
C MET A 43 25.98 3.32 -4.29
N VAL A 44 26.09 3.36 -2.96
CA VAL A 44 25.66 4.53 -2.17
C VAL A 44 26.45 5.77 -2.60
N ILE A 45 27.79 5.69 -2.69
CA ILE A 45 28.62 6.81 -3.15
C ILE A 45 28.19 7.33 -4.53
N GLU A 46 27.93 6.42 -5.47
CA GLU A 46 27.49 6.78 -6.82
C GLU A 46 26.17 7.57 -6.80
N GLN A 47 25.23 7.22 -5.92
CA GLN A 47 23.98 7.98 -5.74
C GLN A 47 24.23 9.41 -5.28
N GLY A 48 25.13 9.60 -4.31
CA GLY A 48 25.52 10.93 -3.85
C GLY A 48 26.15 11.77 -4.98
N ILE A 49 27.03 11.15 -5.77
CA ILE A 49 27.66 11.82 -6.92
C ILE A 49 26.61 12.22 -7.97
N LYS A 50 25.69 11.31 -8.32
CA LYS A 50 24.62 11.60 -9.29
C LYS A 50 23.72 12.73 -8.79
N PHE A 51 23.36 12.74 -7.51
CA PHE A 51 22.58 13.82 -6.91
C PHE A 51 23.32 15.16 -6.98
N TYR A 52 24.60 15.22 -6.60
CA TYR A 52 25.36 16.47 -6.65
C TYR A 52 25.53 16.99 -8.08
N ARG A 53 25.63 16.11 -9.08
CA ARG A 53 25.58 16.49 -10.50
C ARG A 53 24.21 17.06 -10.89
N LEU A 54 23.11 16.46 -10.44
CA LEU A 54 21.77 17.01 -10.64
C LEU A 54 21.62 18.38 -9.99
N PHE A 55 22.11 18.55 -8.76
CA PHE A 55 22.04 19.82 -8.04
C PHE A 55 22.62 20.97 -8.87
N ARG A 56 23.76 20.72 -9.49
CA ARG A 56 24.37 21.66 -10.44
C ARG A 56 23.44 21.95 -11.62
N GLN A 57 22.85 20.94 -12.24
CA GLN A 57 21.91 21.13 -13.36
C GLN A 57 20.69 21.97 -12.94
N MET A 58 20.06 21.62 -11.81
CA MET A 58 18.96 22.39 -11.23
C MET A 58 19.33 23.84 -10.92
N SER A 59 20.56 24.10 -10.51
CA SER A 59 21.04 25.46 -10.23
C SER A 59 21.21 26.34 -11.47
N LEU A 60 21.33 25.73 -12.65
CA LEU A 60 21.45 26.42 -13.93
C LEU A 60 20.13 26.43 -14.72
N ALA A 61 19.19 25.56 -14.37
CA ALA A 61 17.90 25.44 -15.03
C ALA A 61 16.99 26.65 -14.78
N GLU A 62 16.20 27.01 -15.79
CA GLU A 62 15.13 28.02 -15.66
C GLU A 62 14.03 27.56 -14.71
N VAL A 63 13.71 26.26 -14.75
CA VAL A 63 12.70 25.63 -13.89
C VAL A 63 13.32 24.43 -13.17
N PRO A 64 13.95 24.65 -12.00
CA PRO A 64 14.63 23.60 -11.24
C PRO A 64 13.72 22.41 -10.88
N TYR A 65 12.43 22.67 -10.67
CA TYR A 65 11.44 21.63 -10.38
C TYR A 65 11.32 20.59 -11.51
N ASN A 66 11.27 21.03 -12.76
CA ASN A 66 11.15 20.11 -13.90
C ASN A 66 12.44 19.33 -14.12
N GLU A 67 13.59 19.98 -13.94
CA GLU A 67 14.91 19.35 -14.06
C GLU A 67 15.10 18.22 -13.03
N ALA A 68 14.59 18.41 -11.81
CA ALA A 68 14.67 17.42 -10.74
C ALA A 68 13.94 16.10 -11.09
N LYS A 69 12.87 16.16 -11.89
CA LYS A 69 11.88 15.07 -12.03
C LYS A 69 12.50 13.74 -12.45
N ASN A 70 13.30 13.76 -13.51
CA ASN A 70 13.89 12.54 -14.07
C ASN A 70 14.80 11.82 -13.05
N PHE A 71 15.62 12.59 -12.32
CA PHE A 71 16.47 12.02 -11.28
C PHE A 71 15.64 11.56 -10.09
N SER A 72 14.73 12.40 -9.59
CA SER A 72 13.90 12.10 -8.41
C SER A 72 13.12 10.81 -8.59
N TRP A 73 12.53 10.62 -9.79
CA TRP A 73 11.77 9.43 -10.11
C TRP A 73 12.66 8.19 -10.20
N LYS A 74 13.79 8.27 -10.91
CA LYS A 74 14.73 7.17 -10.99
C LYS A 74 15.31 6.77 -9.63
N TYR A 75 15.65 7.76 -8.80
CA TYR A 75 16.11 7.54 -7.44
C TYR A 75 15.03 6.85 -6.59
N ALA A 76 13.77 7.27 -6.71
CA ALA A 76 12.65 6.65 -6.02
C ALA A 76 12.42 5.20 -6.47
N GLU A 77 12.42 4.94 -7.78
CA GLU A 77 12.27 3.61 -8.37
C GLU A 77 13.37 2.66 -7.91
N GLU A 78 14.64 3.04 -8.04
CA GLU A 78 15.78 2.22 -7.64
C GLU A 78 15.73 1.84 -6.15
N PHE A 79 15.32 2.75 -5.28
CA PHE A 79 15.27 2.50 -3.84
C PHE A 79 14.02 1.73 -3.42
N TYR A 80 12.90 1.95 -4.12
CA TYR A 80 11.69 1.16 -3.94
C TYR A 80 11.93 -0.30 -4.32
N GLU A 81 12.62 -0.57 -5.43
CA GLU A 81 13.02 -1.92 -5.87
C GLU A 81 13.93 -2.61 -4.83
N GLN A 82 14.81 -1.84 -4.19
CA GLN A 82 15.67 -2.31 -3.11
C GLN A 82 14.95 -2.44 -1.76
N LYS A 83 13.64 -2.18 -1.71
CA LYS A 83 12.80 -2.24 -0.51
C LYS A 83 13.25 -1.29 0.61
N ILE A 84 13.89 -0.18 0.24
CA ILE A 84 14.21 0.89 1.18
C ILE A 84 12.90 1.63 1.49
N PRO A 85 12.54 1.80 2.77
CA PRO A 85 11.31 2.51 3.10
C PRO A 85 11.47 4.01 2.85
N LEU A 86 10.38 4.66 2.42
CA LEU A 86 10.37 6.09 2.04
C LEU A 86 11.03 7.00 3.09
N HIS A 87 10.75 6.78 4.38
CA HIS A 87 11.29 7.61 5.45
C HIS A 87 12.82 7.57 5.53
N GLU A 88 13.44 6.42 5.23
CA GLU A 88 14.90 6.30 5.16
C GLU A 88 15.45 6.98 3.91
N ALA A 89 14.79 6.84 2.76
CA ALA A 89 15.17 7.52 1.52
C ALA A 89 15.15 9.05 1.68
N LEU A 90 14.11 9.60 2.30
CA LEU A 90 14.03 11.02 2.62
C LEU A 90 15.10 11.44 3.63
N TYR A 91 15.35 10.62 4.66
CA TYR A 91 16.39 10.94 5.64
C TYR A 91 17.79 10.93 5.01
N ALA A 92 18.06 10.04 4.05
CA ALA A 92 19.30 10.02 3.30
C ALA A 92 19.50 11.32 2.49
N LEU A 93 18.45 11.87 1.88
CA LEU A 93 18.48 13.19 1.21
C LEU A 93 18.73 14.34 2.21
N ILE A 94 18.10 14.30 3.40
CA ILE A 94 18.33 15.27 4.47
C ILE A 94 19.80 15.26 4.91
N LEU A 95 20.39 14.07 5.10
CA LEU A 95 21.81 13.94 5.41
C LEU A 95 22.67 14.46 4.27
N MET A 96 22.31 14.20 3.02
CA MET A 96 23.07 14.67 1.85
C MET A 96 23.13 16.20 1.78
N ARG A 97 22.00 16.87 2.09
CA ARG A 97 21.92 18.33 2.24
C ARG A 97 22.86 18.84 3.35
N ARG A 98 22.83 18.17 4.51
CA ARG A 98 23.66 18.52 5.66
C ARG A 98 25.15 18.40 5.34
N HIS A 99 25.57 17.31 4.67
CA HIS A 99 26.97 17.09 4.28
C HIS A 99 27.46 18.11 3.27
N LEU A 100 26.61 18.49 2.30
CA LEU A 100 26.95 19.58 1.36
C LEU A 100 27.21 20.90 2.09
N TRP A 101 26.33 21.27 3.02
CA TRP A 101 26.45 22.51 3.77
C TRP A 101 27.67 22.54 4.70
N LEU A 102 27.85 21.49 5.51
CA LEU A 102 28.98 21.40 6.43
C LEU A 102 30.32 21.40 5.68
N TYR A 103 30.40 20.69 4.55
CA TYR A 103 31.61 20.71 3.73
C TYR A 103 31.94 22.12 3.22
N ALA A 104 30.92 22.87 2.76
CA ALA A 104 31.09 24.25 2.32
C ALA A 104 31.56 25.18 3.45
N GLU A 105 31.02 25.00 4.65
CA GLU A 105 31.42 25.75 5.86
C GLU A 105 32.86 25.44 6.27
N PHE A 106 33.24 24.16 6.32
CA PHE A 106 34.61 23.73 6.68
C PHE A 106 35.68 24.19 5.70
N GLN A 107 35.35 24.38 4.43
CA GLN A 107 36.28 24.90 3.42
C GLN A 107 36.46 26.43 3.50
N GLY A 108 35.79 27.12 4.44
CA GLY A 108 35.92 28.56 4.61
C GLY A 108 35.46 29.34 3.37
N ILE A 109 34.41 28.86 2.68
CA ILE A 109 33.96 29.46 1.40
C ILE A 109 33.39 30.87 1.60
N PHE A 110 32.86 31.15 2.79
CA PHE A 110 32.19 32.39 3.14
C PHE A 110 32.79 33.00 4.41
N VAL A 111 33.86 33.80 4.27
CA VAL A 111 34.62 34.34 5.41
C VAL A 111 34.20 35.79 5.70
N THR A 112 34.01 36.59 4.66
CA THR A 112 33.68 38.03 4.77
C THR A 112 32.19 38.27 5.01
N ALA A 113 31.84 39.46 5.50
CA ALA A 113 30.44 39.84 5.74
C ALA A 113 29.57 39.79 4.46
N LEU A 114 30.12 40.22 3.32
CA LEU A 114 29.44 40.11 2.01
C LEU A 114 29.21 38.65 1.62
N GLU A 115 30.21 37.80 1.83
CA GLU A 115 30.09 36.37 1.53
C GLU A 115 29.09 35.66 2.45
N LYS A 116 28.92 36.11 3.70
CA LYS A 116 27.87 35.58 4.58
C LYS A 116 26.46 35.84 4.02
N GLN A 117 26.22 36.99 3.40
CA GLN A 117 24.94 37.24 2.71
C GLN A 117 24.75 36.31 1.51
N GLN A 118 25.81 36.07 0.72
CA GLN A 118 25.79 35.10 -0.39
C GLN A 118 25.58 33.65 0.10
N ALA A 119 26.06 33.33 1.30
CA ALA A 119 25.86 32.04 1.95
C ALA A 119 24.39 31.80 2.28
N VAL A 120 23.67 32.82 2.78
CA VAL A 120 22.23 32.73 3.07
C VAL A 120 21.43 32.49 1.79
N GLU A 121 21.74 33.20 0.70
CA GLU A 121 21.08 33.00 -0.58
C GLU A 121 21.35 31.59 -1.15
N SER A 122 22.62 31.15 -1.09
CA SER A 122 23.01 29.80 -1.51
C SER A 122 22.32 28.71 -0.69
N LEU A 123 22.16 28.93 0.63
CA LEU A 123 21.46 28.03 1.53
C LEU A 123 19.97 27.92 1.17
N ASN A 124 19.29 29.05 1.01
CA ASN A 124 17.86 29.08 0.65
C ASN A 124 17.61 28.36 -0.69
N ARG A 125 18.47 28.59 -1.68
CA ARG A 125 18.36 27.92 -2.98
C ARG A 125 18.65 26.43 -2.89
N THR A 126 19.61 26.04 -2.06
CA THR A 126 19.90 24.63 -1.77
C THR A 126 18.70 23.95 -1.14
N ILE A 127 18.12 24.56 -0.09
CA ILE A 127 16.93 24.04 0.59
C ILE A 127 15.81 23.80 -0.44
N LEU A 128 15.51 24.79 -1.27
CA LEU A 128 14.46 24.69 -2.30
C LEU A 128 14.67 23.50 -3.25
N MET A 129 15.90 23.29 -3.74
CA MET A 129 16.21 22.18 -4.65
C MET A 129 16.05 20.81 -3.97
N PHE A 130 16.52 20.69 -2.73
CA PHE A 130 16.34 19.45 -1.95
C PHE A 130 14.87 19.20 -1.62
N ASP A 131 14.09 20.24 -1.38
CA ASP A 131 12.66 20.14 -1.10
C ASP A 131 11.88 19.68 -2.36
N TYR A 132 12.25 20.17 -3.56
CA TYR A 132 11.70 19.66 -4.82
C TYR A 132 12.00 18.18 -5.04
N VAL A 133 13.25 17.75 -4.83
CA VAL A 133 13.60 16.33 -4.95
C VAL A 133 12.84 15.51 -3.92
N SER A 134 12.77 15.96 -2.66
CA SER A 134 12.06 15.25 -1.59
C SER A 134 10.57 15.10 -1.88
N TYR A 135 9.93 16.15 -2.41
CA TYR A 135 8.53 16.11 -2.83
C TYR A 135 8.32 15.10 -3.96
N GLN A 136 9.12 15.16 -5.03
CA GLN A 136 8.97 14.26 -6.18
C GLN A 136 9.31 12.80 -5.86
N VAL A 137 10.28 12.57 -4.98
CA VAL A 137 10.58 11.22 -4.46
C VAL A 137 9.38 10.69 -3.67
N THR A 138 8.78 11.52 -2.81
CA THR A 138 7.57 11.15 -2.05
C THR A 138 6.41 10.83 -2.98
N GLU A 139 6.13 11.69 -3.95
CA GLU A 139 5.09 11.50 -4.97
C GLU A 139 5.29 10.18 -5.73
N LYS A 140 6.52 9.88 -6.17
CA LYS A 140 6.81 8.64 -6.89
C LYS A 140 6.72 7.39 -6.01
N TYR A 141 7.18 7.45 -4.76
CA TYR A 141 7.00 6.36 -3.80
C TYR A 141 5.52 6.07 -3.53
N GLN A 142 4.70 7.12 -3.43
CA GLN A 142 3.26 7.00 -3.29
C GLN A 142 2.69 6.29 -4.52
N GLU A 143 3.00 6.74 -5.73
CA GLU A 143 2.57 6.12 -7.00
C GLU A 143 2.94 4.63 -7.08
N LEU A 144 4.20 4.28 -6.80
CA LEU A 144 4.69 2.88 -6.83
C LEU A 144 4.02 2.01 -5.76
N THR A 145 3.85 2.55 -4.55
CA THR A 145 3.10 1.88 -3.49
C THR A 145 1.67 1.65 -3.93
N ALA A 146 1.07 2.67 -4.56
CA ALA A 146 -0.25 2.63 -5.12
C ALA A 146 -0.40 1.45 -6.09
N GLU A 147 0.40 1.45 -7.15
CA GLU A 147 0.41 0.42 -8.17
C GLU A 147 0.61 -0.99 -7.58
N SER A 148 1.53 -1.14 -6.62
CA SER A 148 1.80 -2.43 -5.98
C SER A 148 0.59 -2.99 -5.21
N VAL A 149 -0.15 -2.11 -4.52
CA VAL A 149 -1.34 -2.45 -3.75
C VAL A 149 -2.50 -2.73 -4.69
N ASN A 150 -2.72 -1.87 -5.69
CA ASN A 150 -3.77 -2.06 -6.68
C ASN A 150 -3.57 -3.36 -7.48
N ARG A 151 -2.34 -3.72 -7.81
CA ARG A 151 -2.03 -5.02 -8.45
C ARG A 151 -2.39 -6.20 -7.53
N LYS A 152 -2.02 -6.15 -6.24
CA LYS A 152 -2.35 -7.22 -5.27
C LYS A 152 -3.86 -7.31 -5.03
N LEU A 153 -4.53 -6.19 -4.81
CA LEU A 153 -5.99 -6.10 -4.68
C LEU A 153 -6.68 -6.57 -5.96
N GLY A 154 -6.18 -6.18 -7.13
CA GLY A 154 -6.66 -6.61 -8.44
C GLY A 154 -6.53 -8.11 -8.63
N ILE A 155 -5.45 -8.75 -8.17
CA ILE A 155 -5.31 -10.22 -8.18
C ILE A 155 -6.29 -10.88 -7.20
N VAL A 156 -6.41 -10.36 -5.98
CA VAL A 156 -7.37 -10.87 -4.98
C VAL A 156 -8.81 -10.76 -5.51
N LYS A 157 -9.14 -9.63 -6.13
CA LYS A 157 -10.40 -9.44 -6.86
C LYS A 157 -10.49 -10.40 -8.03
N ALA A 158 -9.54 -10.49 -8.95
CA ALA A 158 -9.64 -11.40 -10.09
C ALA A 158 -9.86 -12.86 -9.65
N PHE A 159 -9.17 -13.30 -8.59
CA PHE A 159 -9.32 -14.63 -8.01
C PHE A 159 -10.69 -14.85 -7.33
N LEU A 160 -11.18 -13.89 -6.54
CA LEU A 160 -12.47 -14.00 -5.82
C LEU A 160 -13.69 -13.62 -6.69
N MET A 161 -13.50 -12.74 -7.66
CA MET A 161 -14.52 -11.94 -8.35
C MET A 161 -14.66 -12.35 -9.82
N GLY A 162 -13.58 -12.81 -10.46
CA GLY A 162 -13.54 -13.24 -11.87
C GLY A 162 -14.45 -14.41 -12.21
N LYS A 163 -15.08 -15.05 -11.23
CA LYS A 163 -16.08 -16.12 -11.43
C LYS A 163 -17.51 -15.77 -10.96
N LEU A 164 -17.74 -14.72 -10.17
CA LEU A 164 -19.02 -14.53 -9.45
C LEU A 164 -19.57 -13.09 -9.36
N ILE A 165 -18.80 -12.04 -9.67
CA ILE A 165 -19.25 -10.64 -9.54
C ILE A 165 -18.95 -9.80 -10.79
N GLY A 166 -19.10 -10.38 -11.97
CA GLY A 166 -19.13 -9.59 -13.19
C GLY A 166 -20.41 -8.75 -13.26
N GLY A 167 -20.32 -7.45 -12.97
CA GLY A 167 -21.21 -6.40 -13.48
C GLY A 167 -22.72 -6.51 -13.24
N THR A 168 -23.22 -7.31 -12.29
CA THR A 168 -24.65 -7.42 -12.03
C THR A 168 -25.14 -6.28 -11.12
N LYS A 169 -26.10 -5.48 -11.61
CA LYS A 169 -26.81 -4.45 -10.82
C LYS A 169 -27.27 -5.04 -9.49
N ASN A 170 -27.28 -4.23 -8.41
CA ASN A 170 -27.68 -4.66 -7.06
C ASN A 170 -28.99 -5.47 -7.02
N ILE A 171 -29.94 -5.16 -7.91
CA ILE A 171 -31.20 -5.88 -8.05
C ILE A 171 -31.01 -7.37 -8.39
N HIS A 172 -30.08 -7.71 -9.29
CA HIS A 172 -29.84 -9.10 -9.70
C HIS A 172 -29.22 -9.93 -8.59
N LYS A 173 -28.31 -9.33 -7.80
CA LYS A 173 -27.72 -9.97 -6.62
C LYS A 173 -28.80 -10.35 -5.61
N THR A 174 -29.69 -9.41 -5.30
CA THR A 174 -30.81 -9.65 -4.37
C THR A 174 -31.78 -10.72 -4.91
N ILE A 175 -32.15 -10.66 -6.19
CA ILE A 175 -33.04 -11.66 -6.81
C ILE A 175 -32.39 -13.05 -6.79
N MET A 176 -31.12 -13.16 -7.14
CA MET A 176 -30.39 -14.42 -7.12
C MET A 176 -30.30 -15.00 -5.70
N MET A 177 -30.04 -14.17 -4.69
CA MET A 177 -30.10 -14.63 -3.29
C MET A 177 -31.48 -15.12 -2.89
N LEU A 178 -32.54 -14.40 -3.25
CA LEU A 178 -33.91 -14.81 -2.93
C LEU A 178 -34.22 -16.19 -3.55
N LEU A 179 -33.80 -16.43 -4.79
CA LEU A 179 -33.94 -17.73 -5.45
C LEU A 179 -33.17 -18.83 -4.73
N LEU A 180 -31.92 -18.56 -4.33
CA LEU A 180 -31.10 -19.53 -3.59
C LEU A 180 -31.69 -19.86 -2.21
N LEU A 181 -32.22 -18.86 -1.51
CA LEU A 181 -32.90 -19.05 -0.22
C LEU A 181 -34.21 -19.82 -0.37
N ALA A 182 -35.01 -19.51 -1.40
CA ALA A 182 -36.23 -20.25 -1.71
C ALA A 182 -35.93 -21.72 -2.03
N ALA A 183 -34.90 -21.97 -2.85
CA ALA A 183 -34.44 -23.33 -3.13
C ALA A 183 -33.96 -24.04 -1.85
N ALA A 184 -33.26 -23.34 -0.94
CA ALA A 184 -32.83 -23.90 0.33
C ALA A 184 -34.00 -24.28 1.24
N ILE A 185 -35.06 -23.46 1.29
CA ILE A 185 -36.29 -23.76 2.02
C ILE A 185 -36.99 -24.99 1.43
N ILE A 186 -37.18 -25.04 0.11
CA ILE A 186 -37.82 -26.16 -0.59
C ILE A 186 -37.05 -27.46 -0.34
N LEU A 187 -35.73 -27.42 -0.44
CA LEU A 187 -34.88 -28.59 -0.21
C LEU A 187 -34.93 -29.06 1.25
N THR A 188 -34.93 -28.12 2.20
CA THR A 188 -35.04 -28.46 3.63
C THR A 188 -36.37 -29.14 3.92
N TYR A 189 -37.47 -28.56 3.41
CA TYR A 189 -38.82 -29.13 3.53
C TYR A 189 -38.91 -30.54 2.95
N TYR A 190 -38.41 -30.73 1.72
CA TYR A 190 -38.44 -32.03 1.06
C TYR A 190 -37.71 -33.13 1.86
N ASN A 191 -36.53 -32.83 2.37
CA ASN A 191 -35.74 -33.80 3.12
C ASN A 191 -36.34 -34.11 4.51
N HIS A 192 -36.82 -33.09 5.22
CA HIS A 192 -37.31 -33.25 6.59
C HIS A 192 -38.74 -33.80 6.68
N VAL A 193 -39.60 -33.49 5.70
CA VAL A 193 -41.02 -33.85 5.73
C VAL A 193 -41.32 -35.09 4.88
N ILE A 194 -40.71 -35.20 3.70
CA ILE A 194 -41.07 -36.27 2.74
C ILE A 194 -40.13 -37.46 2.86
N GLN A 195 -38.83 -37.22 3.05
CA GLN A 195 -37.84 -38.29 3.13
C GLN A 195 -37.54 -38.76 4.56
N GLU A 196 -37.90 -37.99 5.59
CA GLU A 196 -37.61 -38.29 7.01
C GLU A 196 -36.13 -38.66 7.28
N THR A 197 -35.20 -38.11 6.49
CA THR A 197 -33.76 -38.40 6.63
C THR A 197 -32.96 -37.15 7.02
N GLU A 198 -31.89 -37.34 7.78
CA GLU A 198 -30.95 -36.26 8.14
C GLU A 198 -30.02 -35.85 7.00
N VAL A 199 -29.93 -36.68 5.94
CA VAL A 199 -28.97 -36.54 4.85
C VAL A 199 -29.43 -35.43 3.91
N THR A 200 -29.23 -34.21 4.35
CA THR A 200 -29.42 -33.02 3.54
C THR A 200 -28.16 -32.82 2.69
N PHE A 201 -28.33 -32.37 1.44
CA PHE A 201 -27.22 -31.91 0.58
C PHE A 201 -26.66 -30.58 1.12
N THR A 202 -26.11 -30.61 2.34
CA THR A 202 -25.73 -29.47 3.18
C THR A 202 -24.65 -28.60 2.59
N HIS A 203 -23.83 -29.21 1.74
CA HIS A 203 -22.81 -28.49 1.00
C HIS A 203 -23.40 -27.42 0.07
N LEU A 204 -24.64 -27.60 -0.39
CA LEU A 204 -25.33 -26.60 -1.23
C LEU A 204 -25.64 -25.32 -0.47
N PHE A 205 -25.84 -25.37 0.84
CA PHE A 205 -26.14 -24.19 1.66
C PHE A 205 -24.91 -23.30 1.88
N TYR A 206 -23.69 -23.80 1.65
CA TYR A 206 -22.51 -22.94 1.65
C TYR A 206 -22.51 -21.95 0.49
N ILE A 207 -23.13 -22.27 -0.65
CA ILE A 207 -23.19 -21.40 -1.83
C ILE A 207 -23.84 -20.04 -1.49
N PRO A 208 -25.09 -19.98 -0.97
CA PRO A 208 -25.68 -18.70 -0.57
C PRO A 208 -24.91 -18.01 0.57
N ILE A 209 -24.32 -18.75 1.52
CA ILE A 209 -23.53 -18.15 2.62
C ILE A 209 -22.29 -17.42 2.09
N ILE A 210 -21.54 -18.08 1.22
CA ILE A 210 -20.32 -17.54 0.60
C ILE A 210 -20.70 -16.32 -0.26
N LEU A 211 -21.72 -16.44 -1.11
CA LEU A 211 -22.17 -15.34 -1.97
C LEU A 211 -22.67 -14.14 -1.17
N ALA A 212 -23.41 -14.36 -0.09
CA ALA A 212 -23.88 -13.28 0.77
C ALA A 212 -22.72 -12.53 1.43
N SER A 213 -21.72 -13.27 1.93
CA SER A 213 -20.51 -12.69 2.55
C SER A 213 -19.69 -11.90 1.53
N ILE A 214 -19.60 -12.40 0.30
CA ILE A 214 -18.90 -11.74 -0.81
C ILE A 214 -19.60 -10.45 -1.23
N TRP A 215 -20.93 -10.45 -1.33
CA TRP A 215 -21.69 -9.30 -1.85
C TRP A 215 -21.96 -8.22 -0.81
N TRP A 216 -22.17 -8.58 0.46
CA TRP A 216 -22.55 -7.63 1.51
C TRP A 216 -21.60 -7.60 2.71
N GLY A 217 -20.41 -8.22 2.61
CA GLY A 217 -19.41 -8.21 3.68
C GLY A 217 -19.97 -8.77 4.99
N LYS A 218 -19.82 -8.02 6.08
CA LYS A 218 -20.35 -8.44 7.41
C LYS A 218 -21.87 -8.63 7.43
N LYS A 219 -22.64 -7.91 6.61
CA LYS A 219 -24.10 -8.07 6.55
C LYS A 219 -24.52 -9.42 5.96
N GLY A 220 -23.63 -10.09 5.22
CA GLY A 220 -23.84 -11.44 4.71
C GLY A 220 -23.95 -12.52 5.80
N ILE A 221 -23.45 -12.26 7.01
CA ILE A 221 -23.58 -13.17 8.16
C ILE A 221 -25.06 -13.42 8.51
N LEU A 222 -25.94 -12.46 8.23
CA LEU A 222 -27.38 -12.63 8.44
C LEU A 222 -27.93 -13.85 7.67
N VAL A 223 -27.41 -14.10 6.46
CA VAL A 223 -27.83 -15.23 5.63
C VAL A 223 -27.39 -16.56 6.23
N SER A 224 -26.19 -16.66 6.81
CA SER A 224 -25.76 -17.89 7.47
C SER A 224 -26.53 -18.17 8.75
N VAL A 225 -26.83 -17.14 9.54
CA VAL A 225 -27.69 -17.27 10.73
C VAL A 225 -29.10 -17.70 10.35
N PHE A 226 -29.66 -17.13 9.28
CA PHE A 226 -30.98 -17.53 8.77
C PHE A 226 -31.02 -19.00 8.35
N LEU A 227 -30.05 -19.45 7.56
CA LEU A 227 -29.99 -20.86 7.12
C LEU A 227 -29.71 -21.82 8.28
N ALA A 228 -28.91 -21.42 9.26
CA ALA A 228 -28.70 -22.19 10.49
C ALA A 228 -30.00 -22.35 11.29
N ALA A 229 -30.75 -21.26 11.47
CA ALA A 229 -32.05 -21.29 12.15
C ALA A 229 -33.07 -22.14 11.37
N LEU A 230 -33.10 -22.03 10.04
CA LEU A 230 -34.00 -22.80 9.18
C LEU A 230 -33.86 -24.31 9.40
N ILE A 231 -32.63 -24.83 9.45
CA ILE A 231 -32.38 -26.25 9.68
C ILE A 231 -32.83 -26.65 11.09
N LEU A 232 -32.41 -25.92 12.12
CA LEU A 232 -32.74 -26.27 13.51
C LEU A 232 -34.25 -26.24 13.77
N ILE A 233 -34.96 -25.24 13.24
CA ILE A 233 -36.42 -25.14 13.36
C ILE A 233 -37.10 -26.27 12.59
N SER A 234 -36.61 -26.60 11.39
CA SER A 234 -37.18 -27.68 10.59
C SER A 234 -37.00 -29.04 11.29
N HIS A 235 -35.82 -29.32 11.87
CA HIS A 235 -35.59 -30.53 12.65
C HIS A 235 -36.54 -30.62 13.85
N ALA A 236 -36.68 -29.53 14.62
CA ALA A 236 -37.55 -29.50 15.79
C ALA A 236 -39.02 -29.80 15.47
N LEU A 237 -39.50 -29.37 14.30
CA LEU A 237 -40.89 -29.51 13.91
C LEU A 237 -41.20 -30.88 13.28
N PHE A 238 -40.30 -31.40 12.45
CA PHE A 238 -40.62 -32.52 11.54
C PHE A 238 -39.89 -33.84 11.86
N LEU A 239 -38.68 -33.81 12.44
CA LEU A 239 -37.87 -35.02 12.68
C LEU A 239 -37.98 -35.50 14.13
N LYS A 240 -39.19 -35.88 14.55
CA LYS A 240 -39.43 -36.42 15.90
C LYS A 240 -38.86 -37.84 16.02
N GLY A 241 -37.73 -37.98 16.72
CA GLY A 241 -37.11 -39.28 17.02
C GLY A 241 -35.66 -39.41 16.53
N ILE A 242 -35.14 -38.39 15.85
CA ILE A 242 -33.78 -38.37 15.32
C ILE A 242 -32.89 -37.45 16.20
N PRO A 243 -31.60 -37.78 16.45
CA PRO A 243 -30.71 -36.94 17.26
C PRO A 243 -30.37 -35.58 16.61
N PHE A 244 -30.47 -34.49 17.37
CA PHE A 244 -30.15 -33.13 16.89
C PHE A 244 -28.67 -32.86 16.57
N THR A 245 -27.76 -33.81 16.82
CA THR A 245 -26.30 -33.57 16.85
C THR A 245 -25.76 -33.10 15.50
N ALA A 246 -26.18 -33.74 14.40
CA ALA A 246 -25.70 -33.42 13.07
C ALA A 246 -26.14 -32.02 12.60
N ASP A 247 -27.36 -31.60 12.91
CA ASP A 247 -27.89 -30.28 12.55
C ASP A 247 -27.29 -29.15 13.37
N ILE A 248 -26.99 -29.39 14.65
CA ILE A 248 -26.28 -28.43 15.49
C ILE A 248 -24.88 -28.16 14.93
N VAL A 249 -24.13 -29.22 14.60
CA VAL A 249 -22.78 -29.06 14.04
C VAL A 249 -22.82 -28.24 12.74
N ARG A 250 -23.79 -28.51 11.87
CA ARG A 250 -23.95 -27.77 10.60
C ARG A 250 -24.34 -26.31 10.79
N ALA A 251 -25.30 -26.04 11.68
CA ALA A 251 -25.68 -24.68 12.04
C ALA A 251 -24.47 -23.88 12.56
N VAL A 252 -23.64 -24.49 13.42
CA VAL A 252 -22.40 -23.89 13.91
C VAL A 252 -21.41 -23.64 12.76
N MET A 253 -21.21 -24.62 11.87
CA MET A 253 -20.33 -24.46 10.70
C MET A 253 -20.79 -23.33 9.77
N PHE A 254 -22.10 -23.18 9.54
CA PHE A 254 -22.66 -22.11 8.70
C PHE A 254 -22.34 -20.74 9.27
N VAL A 255 -22.59 -20.55 10.56
CA VAL A 255 -22.29 -19.30 11.25
C VAL A 255 -20.79 -19.03 11.27
N ALA A 256 -19.96 -20.04 11.52
CA ALA A 256 -18.50 -19.90 11.51
C ALA A 256 -17.97 -19.45 10.14
N ILE A 257 -18.38 -20.14 9.06
CA ILE A 257 -17.95 -19.80 7.69
C ILE A 257 -18.45 -18.42 7.28
N GLY A 258 -19.73 -18.11 7.54
CA GLY A 258 -20.29 -16.79 7.26
C GLY A 258 -19.56 -15.68 8.02
N SER A 259 -19.19 -15.93 9.28
CA SER A 259 -18.48 -14.95 10.11
C SER A 259 -17.06 -14.68 9.60
N VAL A 260 -16.29 -15.74 9.30
CA VAL A 260 -14.92 -15.61 8.78
C VAL A 260 -14.92 -14.93 7.41
N LEU A 261 -15.78 -15.39 6.49
CA LEU A 261 -15.85 -14.80 5.15
C LEU A 261 -16.41 -13.38 5.18
N GLY A 262 -17.44 -13.11 5.97
CA GLY A 262 -18.03 -11.79 6.11
C GLY A 262 -17.03 -10.78 6.66
N TRP A 263 -16.23 -11.17 7.66
CA TRP A 263 -15.17 -10.31 8.20
C TRP A 263 -14.03 -10.09 7.20
N LEU A 264 -13.58 -11.14 6.52
CA LEU A 264 -12.54 -11.06 5.50
C LEU A 264 -12.96 -10.11 4.36
N MET A 265 -14.18 -10.26 3.85
CA MET A 265 -14.68 -9.45 2.74
C MET A 265 -14.89 -7.98 3.14
N GLU A 266 -15.32 -7.71 4.37
CA GLU A 266 -15.40 -6.36 4.90
C GLU A 266 -14.01 -5.70 5.00
N SER A 267 -13.01 -6.44 5.47
CA SER A 267 -11.63 -5.96 5.55
C SER A 267 -11.06 -5.65 4.17
N VAL A 268 -11.34 -6.49 3.17
CA VAL A 268 -10.94 -6.22 1.77
C VAL A 268 -11.59 -4.93 1.26
N LYS A 269 -12.90 -4.74 1.50
CA LYS A 269 -13.62 -3.53 1.07
C LYS A 269 -13.09 -2.26 1.75
N LYS A 270 -12.79 -2.32 3.06
CA LYS A 270 -12.19 -1.19 3.79
C LYS A 270 -10.79 -0.84 3.29
N MET A 271 -9.98 -1.85 2.98
CA MET A 271 -8.65 -1.61 2.41
C MET A 271 -8.73 -0.90 1.06
N GLU A 272 -9.72 -1.25 0.24
CA GLU A 272 -9.99 -0.56 -1.02
C GLU A 272 -10.44 0.89 -0.79
N GLU A 273 -11.40 1.15 0.11
CA GLU A 273 -11.87 2.51 0.42
C GLU A 273 -10.75 3.40 0.97
N VAL A 274 -9.93 2.88 1.91
CA VAL A 274 -8.78 3.60 2.45
C VAL A 274 -7.78 3.91 1.33
N TYR A 275 -7.58 2.98 0.43
CA TYR A 275 -6.63 3.11 -0.66
C TYR A 275 -7.07 4.13 -1.73
N GLU A 276 -8.35 4.18 -2.06
CA GLU A 276 -8.93 5.21 -2.96
C GLU A 276 -8.79 6.63 -2.39
N ILE A 277 -8.70 6.81 -1.07
CA ILE A 277 -8.47 8.13 -0.45
C ILE A 277 -7.03 8.62 -0.69
N PHE A 278 -6.07 7.70 -0.87
CA PHE A 278 -4.64 8.02 -1.01
C PHE A 278 -4.13 7.92 -2.45
N THR A 279 -4.99 7.66 -3.44
CA THR A 279 -4.65 7.60 -4.87
C THR A 279 -5.38 8.72 -5.60
#